data_AF-A0A536ULJ8-F1
#
_entry.id   AF-A0A536ULJ8-F1
#
_cell.length_a   1.000
_cell.length_b   1.000
_cell.length_c   1.000
_cell.angle_alpha   90.00
_cell.angle_beta   90.00
_cell.angle_gamma   90.00
#
_symmetry.space_group_name_H-M   'P 1'
#
loop_
_entity.id
_entity.type
_entity.pdbx_description
1 polymer ?
#
loop_
_entity_poly.entity_id
_entity_poly.type
_entity_poly.pdbx_seq_one_letter_code
_entity_poly.pdbx_strand_id
1 'polypeptide(L)'
;MVARDSATGTPSRSSSSEAMTIAVESPAMDASDAASRSRDPFALELIKNALVALADEMALTVYRTARSFVVKEALDFSTALFLADGQLIAQGTCLPFHLGAMPFAVRSVVRAYKDR
;
A
#
# COMPACT_ATOMS: atom_id res chain seq x y z
N MET A 1 -35.46 30.85 44.30
CA MET A 1 -36.68 30.02 44.18
C MET A 1 -36.79 29.57 42.73
N VAL A 2 -36.36 28.33 42.50
CA VAL A 2 -36.60 27.43 41.35
C VAL A 2 -36.36 27.98 39.93
N ALA A 3 -35.14 27.75 39.42
CA ALA A 3 -34.93 27.55 37.99
C ALA A 3 -35.40 26.13 37.65
N ARG A 4 -36.40 26.02 36.77
CA ARG A 4 -36.71 24.80 36.04
C ARG A 4 -35.81 24.79 34.82
N ASP A 5 -35.07 23.72 34.60
CA ASP A 5 -34.84 23.29 33.23
C ASP A 5 -34.91 21.77 33.12
N SER A 6 -35.75 21.35 32.19
CA SER A 6 -36.20 19.99 31.95
C SER A 6 -35.37 19.37 30.84
N ALA A 7 -34.89 18.16 31.09
CA ALA A 7 -34.13 17.35 30.16
C ALA A 7 -34.90 17.01 28.87
N THR A 8 -34.20 17.09 27.73
CA THR A 8 -34.45 16.25 26.55
C THR A 8 -33.11 15.95 25.88
N GLY A 9 -32.72 14.67 25.88
CA GLY A 9 -31.44 14.20 25.38
C GLY A 9 -31.40 13.93 23.89
N THR A 10 -30.19 14.01 23.33
CA THR A 10 -29.76 13.29 22.13
C THR A 10 -28.32 12.83 22.36
N PRO A 11 -27.99 11.53 22.24
CA PRO A 11 -26.61 11.09 22.32
C PRO A 11 -25.95 11.30 20.95
N SER A 12 -25.06 12.28 20.83
CA SER A 12 -24.17 12.38 19.67
C SER A 12 -23.15 11.25 19.74
N ARG A 13 -23.25 10.26 18.84
CA ARG A 13 -22.20 9.27 18.63
C ARG A 13 -20.96 9.97 18.08
N SER A 14 -19.98 10.25 18.93
CA SER A 14 -18.62 10.52 18.48
C SER A 14 -18.02 9.19 18.03
N SER A 15 -18.02 8.92 16.73
CA SER A 15 -17.22 7.83 16.17
C SER A 15 -15.76 8.24 16.26
N SER A 16 -15.13 7.91 17.38
CA SER A 16 -13.68 7.96 17.50
C SER A 16 -13.13 7.02 16.44
N SER A 17 -12.52 7.60 15.40
CA SER A 17 -11.69 6.88 14.45
C SER A 17 -10.49 6.36 15.23
N GLU A 18 -10.59 5.13 15.71
CA GLU A 18 -9.44 4.41 16.25
C GLU A 18 -8.54 4.06 15.08
N ALA A 19 -7.55 4.91 14.82
CA ALA A 19 -6.42 4.54 14.00
C ALA A 19 -5.74 3.34 14.68
N MET A 20 -5.86 2.16 14.07
CA MET A 20 -5.16 0.96 14.50
C MET A 20 -3.66 1.18 14.30
N THR A 21 -3.02 1.74 15.33
CA THR A 21 -1.57 1.91 15.40
C THR A 21 -1.00 0.56 15.76
N ILE A 22 -0.41 -0.13 14.78
CA ILE A 22 0.34 -1.36 15.04
C ILE A 22 1.64 -0.92 15.72
N ALA A 23 1.68 -1.01 17.05
CA ALA A 23 2.91 -0.86 17.81
C ALA A 23 3.84 -2.03 17.48
N VAL A 24 4.86 -1.79 16.65
CA VAL A 24 5.91 -2.76 16.39
C VAL A 24 6.95 -2.62 17.50
N GLU A 25 6.78 -3.37 18.57
CA GLU A 25 7.80 -3.47 19.61
C GLU A 25 9.05 -4.15 19.00
N SER A 26 10.21 -3.48 19.08
CA SER A 26 11.47 -4.01 18.58
C SER A 26 12.19 -4.74 19.72
N PRO A 27 12.20 -6.09 19.75
CA PRO A 27 12.90 -6.82 20.81
C PRO A 27 14.43 -6.69 20.64
N ALA A 28 15.14 -6.62 21.76
CA ALA A 28 16.60 -6.66 21.80
C ALA A 28 17.12 -8.01 21.22
N MET A 29 18.05 -7.96 20.25
CA MET A 29 18.42 -9.12 19.41
C MET A 29 19.66 -9.89 19.91
N ASP A 30 19.54 -11.22 19.92
CA ASP A 30 20.66 -12.19 19.88
C ASP A 30 20.99 -12.51 18.40
N ALA A 31 22.27 -12.72 18.08
CA ALA A 31 22.78 -13.12 16.77
C ALA A 31 22.17 -14.45 16.25
N SER A 32 21.78 -15.37 17.13
CA SER A 32 21.06 -16.61 16.78
C SER A 32 19.67 -16.32 16.18
N ASP A 33 19.05 -15.24 16.61
CA ASP A 33 17.68 -14.85 16.26
C ASP A 33 17.60 -14.06 14.94
N ALA A 34 18.76 -13.61 14.44
CA ALA A 34 18.88 -12.97 13.12
C ALA A 34 18.79 -14.00 11.98
N ALA A 35 19.34 -15.20 12.18
CA ALA A 35 19.30 -16.27 11.20
C ALA A 35 17.89 -16.89 11.05
N SER A 36 17.13 -17.01 12.15
CA SER A 36 15.73 -17.45 12.14
C SER A 36 14.80 -16.42 11.48
N ARG A 37 14.98 -15.11 11.77
CA ARG A 37 14.25 -14.03 11.06
C ARG A 37 14.55 -13.98 9.57
N SER A 38 15.77 -14.33 9.15
CA SER A 38 16.13 -14.35 7.71
C SER A 38 15.29 -15.32 6.87
N ARG A 39 14.59 -16.26 7.51
CA ARG A 39 13.70 -17.24 6.87
C ARG A 39 12.36 -17.37 7.59
N ASP A 40 11.88 -16.30 8.23
CA ASP A 40 10.54 -16.30 8.83
C ASP A 40 9.48 -16.32 7.70
N PRO A 41 8.76 -17.45 7.50
CA PRO A 41 7.76 -17.56 6.45
C PRO A 41 6.57 -16.61 6.67
N PHE A 42 6.26 -16.26 7.92
CA PHE A 42 5.16 -15.35 8.24
C PHE A 42 5.50 -13.92 7.83
N ALA A 43 6.70 -13.44 8.19
CA ALA A 43 7.17 -12.13 7.75
C ALA A 43 7.24 -12.01 6.22
N LEU A 44 7.70 -13.05 5.54
CA LEU A 44 7.77 -13.07 4.07
C LEU A 44 6.38 -12.92 3.43
N GLU A 45 5.41 -13.74 3.86
CA GLU A 45 4.04 -13.66 3.35
C GLU A 45 3.35 -12.34 3.72
N LEU A 46 3.61 -11.81 4.92
CA LEU A 46 3.08 -10.51 5.34
C LEU A 46 3.58 -9.39 4.41
N ILE A 47 4.90 -9.32 4.16
CA ILE A 47 5.50 -8.31 3.29
C ILE A 47 4.99 -8.46 1.85
N LYS A 48 4.95 -9.69 1.33
CA LYS A 48 4.42 -9.98 -0.01
C LYS A 48 2.99 -9.47 -0.16
N ASN A 49 2.10 -9.81 0.79
CA ASN A 49 0.70 -9.39 0.73
C ASN A 49 0.55 -7.88 0.90
N ALA A 50 1.37 -7.24 1.74
CA ALA A 50 1.38 -5.79 1.90
C ALA A 50 1.78 -5.06 0.59
N LEU A 51 2.80 -5.56 -0.13
CA LEU A 51 3.24 -4.98 -1.40
C LEU A 51 2.19 -5.14 -2.51
N VAL A 52 1.54 -6.31 -2.57
CA VAL A 52 0.43 -6.54 -3.52
C VAL A 52 -0.75 -5.62 -3.20
N ALA A 53 -1.16 -5.54 -1.93
CA ALA A 53 -2.24 -4.66 -1.50
C ALA A 53 -1.95 -3.18 -1.79
N LEU A 54 -0.71 -2.73 -1.62
CA LEU A 54 -0.30 -1.38 -1.97
C LEU A 54 -0.45 -1.11 -3.48
N ALA A 55 -0.04 -2.05 -4.32
CA ALA A 55 -0.18 -1.92 -5.77
C ALA A 55 -1.65 -1.92 -6.20
N ASP A 56 -2.52 -2.71 -5.56
CA ASP A 56 -3.97 -2.68 -5.79
C ASP A 56 -4.61 -1.35 -5.33
N GLU A 57 -4.20 -0.77 -4.20
CA GLU A 57 -4.68 0.55 -3.76
C GLU A 57 -4.25 1.67 -4.71
N MET A 58 -3.05 1.59 -5.30
CA MET A 58 -2.65 2.49 -6.38
C MET A 58 -3.61 2.37 -7.57
N ALA A 59 -3.94 1.14 -7.97
CA ALA A 59 -4.88 0.90 -9.08
C ALA A 59 -6.27 1.44 -8.77
N LEU A 60 -6.77 1.20 -7.56
CA LEU A 60 -8.07 1.67 -7.09
C LEU A 60 -8.14 3.21 -7.06
N THR A 61 -7.05 3.86 -6.66
CA THR A 61 -6.94 5.33 -6.66
C THR A 61 -7.04 5.89 -8.08
N VAL A 62 -6.34 5.29 -9.05
CA VAL A 62 -6.45 5.68 -10.47
C VAL A 62 -7.87 5.45 -10.97
N TYR A 63 -8.45 4.28 -10.70
CA TYR A 63 -9.80 3.93 -11.12
C TYR A 63 -10.87 4.91 -10.58
N ARG A 64 -10.77 5.30 -9.31
CA ARG A 64 -11.71 6.24 -8.67
C ARG A 64 -11.64 7.66 -9.25
N THR A 65 -10.45 8.07 -9.70
CA THR A 65 -10.21 9.43 -10.22
C THR A 65 -10.29 9.50 -11.75
N ALA A 66 -10.30 8.36 -12.44
CA ALA A 66 -10.33 8.29 -13.89
C ALA A 66 -11.62 8.90 -14.46
N ARG A 67 -11.44 9.82 -15.41
CA ARG A 67 -12.52 10.40 -16.23
C ARG A 67 -12.56 9.82 -17.65
N SER A 68 -11.53 9.09 -18.07
CA SER A 68 -11.46 8.41 -19.36
C SER A 68 -12.22 7.09 -19.30
N PHE A 69 -13.09 6.85 -20.28
CA PHE A 69 -13.78 5.56 -20.44
C PHE A 69 -12.79 4.40 -20.63
N VAL A 70 -11.72 4.63 -21.40
CA VAL A 70 -10.67 3.62 -21.66
C VAL A 70 -9.93 3.25 -20.38
N VAL A 71 -9.60 4.24 -19.55
CA VAL A 71 -8.92 3.97 -18.27
C VAL A 71 -9.87 3.33 -17.26
N LYS A 72 -11.11 3.81 -17.18
CA LYS A 72 -12.06 3.38 -16.15
C LYS A 72 -12.71 2.03 -16.46
N GLU A 73 -13.26 1.85 -17.65
CA GLU A 73 -14.03 0.65 -17.98
C GLU A 73 -13.15 -0.44 -18.62
N ALA A 74 -12.18 -0.06 -19.46
CA ALA A 74 -11.28 -1.03 -20.08
C ALA A 74 -10.05 -1.33 -19.20
N LEU A 75 -9.82 -0.60 -18.10
CA LEU A 75 -8.65 -0.75 -17.22
C LEU A 75 -7.31 -0.68 -17.96
N ASP A 76 -7.24 0.17 -18.99
CA ASP A 76 -6.04 0.39 -19.79
C ASP A 76 -5.05 1.31 -19.07
N PHE A 77 -4.49 0.79 -18.00
CA PHE A 77 -3.39 1.35 -17.25
C PHE A 77 -2.72 0.22 -16.47
N SER A 78 -1.50 0.46 -15.98
CA SER A 78 -0.82 -0.49 -15.11
C SER A 78 -0.25 0.22 -13.89
N THR A 79 -0.27 -0.46 -12.75
CA THR A 79 0.38 -0.01 -11.53
C THR A 79 1.34 -1.08 -11.05
N ALA A 80 2.53 -0.67 -10.61
CA ALA A 80 3.59 -1.59 -10.27
C ALA A 80 4.61 -0.94 -9.33
N LEU A 81 5.23 -1.77 -8.50
CA LEU A 81 6.32 -1.42 -7.61
C LEU A 81 7.61 -2.02 -8.13
N PHE A 82 8.67 -1.22 -8.15
CA PHE A 82 10.00 -1.62 -8.60
C PHE A 82 11.02 -1.39 -7.50
N LEU A 83 12.01 -2.29 -7.41
CA LEU A 83 13.21 -2.08 -6.61
C LEU A 83 14.15 -1.06 -7.27
N ALA A 84 15.13 -0.58 -6.51
CA ALA A 84 16.13 0.39 -6.95
C ALA A 84 16.96 -0.08 -8.15
N ASP A 85 17.04 -1.39 -8.39
CA ASP A 85 17.70 -1.99 -9.55
C ASP A 85 16.78 -2.15 -10.78
N GLY A 86 15.51 -1.74 -10.66
CA GLY A 86 14.49 -1.86 -11.70
C GLY A 86 13.83 -3.25 -11.80
N GLN A 87 13.96 -4.10 -10.78
CA GLN A 87 13.20 -5.36 -10.69
C GLN A 87 11.74 -5.07 -10.29
N LEU A 88 10.78 -5.65 -11.02
CA LEU A 88 9.36 -5.61 -10.68
C LEU A 88 9.08 -6.54 -9.48
N ILE A 89 8.47 -6.01 -8.41
CA ILE A 89 8.20 -6.77 -7.18
C ILE A 89 6.71 -6.94 -6.84
N ALA A 90 5.85 -6.04 -7.32
CA ALA A 90 4.40 -6.17 -7.18
C ALA A 90 3.70 -5.41 -8.32
N GLN A 91 2.48 -5.84 -8.64
CA GLN A 91 1.61 -5.18 -9.61
C GLN A 91 0.18 -5.12 -9.08
N GLY A 92 -0.57 -4.10 -9.47
CA GLY A 92 -1.99 -4.01 -9.17
C GLY A 92 -2.84 -4.76 -10.20
N THR A 93 -4.08 -5.08 -9.83
CA THR A 93 -5.02 -5.84 -10.66
C THR A 93 -5.62 -4.96 -11.77
N CYS A 94 -4.96 -4.95 -12.93
CA CYS A 94 -5.32 -4.17 -14.12
C CYS A 94 -4.81 -4.86 -15.39
N LEU A 95 -5.01 -4.29 -16.59
CA LEU A 95 -4.47 -4.89 -17.82
C LEU A 95 -2.93 -4.84 -17.81
N PRO A 96 -2.23 -6.00 -17.85
CA PRO A 96 -0.78 -6.04 -17.62
C PRO A 96 0.04 -5.75 -18.88
N PHE A 97 -0.54 -5.13 -19.91
CA PHE A 97 0.08 -4.99 -21.23
C PHE A 97 1.43 -4.26 -21.17
N HIS A 98 1.53 -3.23 -20.32
CA HIS A 98 2.74 -2.44 -20.14
C HIS A 98 3.84 -3.19 -19.36
N LEU A 99 3.47 -4.16 -18.52
CA LEU A 99 4.38 -4.76 -17.54
C LEU A 99 5.44 -5.68 -18.17
N GLY A 100 5.26 -6.11 -19.42
CA GLY A 100 6.30 -6.81 -20.17
C GLY A 100 7.49 -5.91 -20.52
N ALA A 101 7.23 -4.63 -20.84
CA ALA A 101 8.27 -3.69 -21.26
C ALA A 101 8.79 -2.80 -20.11
N MET A 102 7.95 -2.53 -19.11
CA MET A 102 8.26 -1.62 -17.99
C MET A 102 9.57 -1.92 -17.25
N PRO A 103 9.92 -3.18 -16.90
CA PRO A 103 11.19 -3.46 -16.24
C PRO A 103 12.41 -3.02 -17.07
N PHE A 104 12.35 -3.13 -18.40
CA PHE A 104 13.43 -2.67 -19.28
C PHE A 104 13.51 -1.14 -19.32
N ALA A 105 12.36 -0.46 -19.36
CA ALA A 105 12.28 1.00 -19.33
C ALA A 105 12.83 1.55 -18.00
N VAL A 106 12.37 1.03 -16.87
CA VAL A 106 12.82 1.44 -15.53
C VAL A 106 14.32 1.22 -15.37
N ARG A 107 14.85 0.05 -15.75
CA ARG A 107 16.30 -0.20 -15.73
C ARG A 107 17.09 0.77 -16.59
N SER A 108 16.54 1.17 -17.74
CA SER A 108 17.18 2.15 -18.62
C SER A 108 17.24 3.54 -17.97
N VAL A 109 16.16 3.96 -17.30
CA VAL A 109 16.12 5.21 -16.53
C VAL A 109 17.12 5.15 -15.37
N VAL A 110 17.12 4.08 -14.58
CA VAL A 110 18.09 3.91 -13.47
C VAL A 110 19.52 4.04 -14.01
N ARG A 111 19.86 3.35 -15.10
CA ARG A 111 21.20 3.45 -15.71
C ARG A 111 21.55 4.86 -16.19
N ALA A 112 20.60 5.57 -16.77
CA ALA A 112 20.83 6.91 -17.32
C ALA A 112 21.02 7.99 -16.24
N TYR A 113 20.47 7.77 -15.05
CA TYR A 113 20.37 8.80 -14.00
C TYR A 113 20.93 8.39 -12.63
N LYS A 114 21.56 7.21 -12.48
CA LYS A 114 22.03 6.71 -11.18
C LYS A 114 22.99 7.65 -10.44
N ASP A 115 23.81 8.38 -11.18
CA ASP A 115 24.92 9.19 -10.66
C ASP A 115 24.69 10.71 -10.84
N ARG A 116 23.46 11.13 -11.10
CA ARG A 116 23.05 12.54 -11.19
C ARG A 116 22.21 12.92 -9.98
#